data_AF-A0A916Q495-F1
#
_entry.id   AF-A0A916Q495-F1
#
_cell.length_a   1.000
_cell.length_b   1.000
_cell.length_c   1.000
_cell.angle_alpha   90.00
_cell.angle_beta   90.00
_cell.angle_gamma   90.00
#
_symmetry.space_group_name_H-M   'P 1'
#
loop_
_entity.id
_entity.type
_entity.pdbx_description
1 polymer ?
#
loop_
_entity_poly.entity_id
_entity_poly.type
_entity_poly.pdbx_seq_one_letter_code
_entity_poly.pdbx_strand_id
1 'polypeptide(L)'
;MTELKSPRDSTIRKLFALSMNQCAFPDCPTKIIDPITSTILGEVCHICAQNPGGSRYNPQQTSEERHSFENLILLCRNHHKVIDAPENLHRYTVEFLTQLKARHEENAKKLSPDKFALSEALVAKLKMTLESYSPPNVYMNFQGAFFKAGGDGGYLGGDGGDGGVINIVGVTPSGFHEPIDADGGDGQALGAGGGGGGVVSYTGRSADITDIDNGLKVSSIFLVDAVRELQGLLYVLGGGWEWCTVPSLPCNLQLNLVCIFETGSVPINTMLRIDYSIEDPEGHTTLISYYDLSIQSNSQIRRYPVINLLPVEINCVGVWCIKVSSGEIPLVKHNIEFRLAND
;
A
#
# COMPACT_ATOMS: atom_id res chain seq x y z
N MET A 1 16.67 -19.76 -12.11
CA MET A 1 16.31 -18.43 -12.64
C MET A 1 14.84 -18.48 -12.98
N THR A 2 14.07 -17.52 -12.48
CA THR A 2 12.61 -17.53 -12.51
C THR A 2 12.15 -17.07 -13.89
N GLU A 3 11.44 -17.93 -14.62
CA GLU A 3 10.95 -17.60 -15.95
C GLU A 3 9.85 -16.52 -15.87
N LEU A 4 10.18 -15.30 -16.27
CA LEU A 4 9.25 -14.19 -16.44
C LEU A 4 8.37 -14.44 -17.68
N LYS A 5 7.06 -14.28 -17.51
CA LYS A 5 6.05 -14.42 -18.59
C LYS A 5 5.67 -13.09 -19.24
N SER A 6 6.01 -11.98 -18.61
CA SER A 6 5.69 -10.61 -19.05
C SER A 6 6.71 -9.60 -18.49
N PRO A 7 6.81 -8.40 -19.09
CA PRO A 7 7.59 -7.29 -18.53
C PRO A 7 7.09 -6.88 -17.15
N ARG A 8 8.01 -6.45 -16.29
CA ARG A 8 7.68 -5.86 -14.98
C ARG A 8 6.99 -4.51 -15.16
N ASP A 9 6.08 -4.16 -14.26
CA ASP A 9 5.38 -2.87 -14.31
C ASP A 9 6.32 -1.66 -14.24
N SER A 10 7.43 -1.77 -13.52
CA SER A 10 8.46 -0.71 -13.47
C SER A 10 9.09 -0.47 -14.84
N THR A 11 9.30 -1.53 -15.63
CA THR A 11 9.79 -1.45 -17.01
C THR A 11 8.77 -0.79 -17.93
N ILE A 12 7.49 -1.17 -17.81
CA ILE A 12 6.40 -0.59 -18.61
C ILE A 12 6.24 0.90 -18.30
N ARG A 13 6.18 1.28 -17.02
CA ARG A 13 6.10 2.69 -16.60
C ARG A 13 7.25 3.52 -17.15
N LYS A 14 8.47 2.97 -17.13
CA LYS A 14 9.67 3.63 -17.68
C LYS A 14 9.56 3.88 -19.18
N LEU A 15 9.05 2.91 -19.96
CA LEU A 15 8.81 3.08 -21.40
C LEU A 15 7.80 4.19 -21.69
N PHE A 16 6.68 4.20 -20.98
CA PHE A 16 5.65 5.23 -21.16
C PHE A 16 6.17 6.62 -20.77
N ALA A 17 6.93 6.74 -19.68
CA ALA A 17 7.52 8.01 -19.25
C ALA A 17 8.48 8.59 -20.29
N LEU A 18 9.32 7.75 -20.91
CA LEU A 18 10.30 8.18 -21.91
C LEU A 18 9.69 8.37 -23.31
N SER A 19 8.44 7.94 -23.53
CA SER A 19 7.77 8.05 -24.83
C SER A 19 7.33 9.47 -25.19
N MET A 20 7.19 10.36 -24.20
CA MET A 20 6.61 11.70 -24.38
C MET A 20 5.22 11.69 -25.08
N ASN A 21 4.44 10.63 -24.86
CA ASN A 21 3.17 10.37 -25.57
C ASN A 21 3.32 10.29 -27.11
N GLN A 22 4.50 9.89 -27.60
CA GLN A 22 4.79 9.74 -29.02
C GLN A 22 5.20 8.31 -29.33
N CYS A 23 4.82 7.83 -30.52
CA CYS A 23 5.36 6.58 -31.06
C CYS A 23 6.88 6.71 -31.23
N ALA A 24 7.63 5.64 -30.91
CA ALA A 24 9.08 5.66 -31.11
C ALA A 24 9.49 5.74 -32.58
N PHE A 25 8.59 5.40 -33.52
CA PHE A 25 8.86 5.46 -34.95
C PHE A 25 9.05 6.90 -35.45
N PRO A 26 10.03 7.17 -36.34
CA PRO A 26 10.32 8.53 -36.81
C PRO A 26 9.12 9.18 -37.47
N ASP A 27 8.90 10.46 -37.18
CA ASP A 27 7.88 11.30 -37.83
C ASP A 27 6.45 10.75 -37.74
N CYS A 28 6.20 9.83 -36.79
CA CYS A 28 4.87 9.29 -36.56
C CYS A 28 4.00 10.32 -35.83
N PRO A 29 2.87 10.75 -36.41
CA PRO A 29 1.98 11.72 -35.76
C PRO A 29 1.11 11.07 -34.67
N THR A 30 1.03 9.73 -34.63
CA THR A 30 0.16 9.00 -33.71
C THR A 30 0.67 9.11 -32.27
N LYS A 31 -0.22 9.57 -31.39
CA LYS A 31 0.01 9.59 -29.94
C LYS A 31 -0.19 8.19 -29.35
N ILE A 32 0.55 7.89 -28.29
CA ILE A 32 0.42 6.63 -27.54
C ILE A 32 -0.90 6.60 -26.78
N ILE A 33 -1.33 7.75 -26.27
CA ILE A 33 -2.58 7.99 -25.59
C ILE A 33 -3.28 9.11 -26.36
N ASP A 34 -4.49 8.83 -26.85
CA ASP A 34 -5.34 9.83 -27.47
C ASP A 34 -5.70 10.92 -26.43
N PRO A 35 -5.34 12.19 -26.66
CA PRO A 35 -5.63 13.27 -25.71
C PRO A 35 -7.12 13.58 -25.56
N ILE A 36 -7.97 13.14 -26.49
CA ILE A 36 -9.42 13.41 -26.45
C ILE A 36 -10.17 12.29 -25.73
N THR A 37 -9.90 11.04 -26.11
CA THR A 37 -10.64 9.87 -25.59
C THR A 37 -9.93 9.15 -24.45
N SER A 38 -8.68 9.52 -24.14
CA SER A 38 -7.79 8.81 -23.21
C SER A 38 -7.52 7.34 -23.60
N THR A 39 -7.84 6.95 -24.83
CA THR A 39 -7.63 5.59 -25.32
C THR A 39 -6.14 5.32 -25.53
N ILE A 40 -5.65 4.18 -25.04
CA ILE A 40 -4.27 3.72 -25.28
C ILE A 40 -4.19 3.11 -26.68
N LEU A 41 -3.46 3.81 -27.56
CA LEU A 41 -3.17 3.43 -28.94
C LEU A 41 -1.75 2.84 -29.11
N GLY A 42 -0.91 2.98 -28.08
CA GLY A 42 0.43 2.41 -28.03
C GLY A 42 0.48 0.99 -27.48
N GLU A 43 1.43 0.21 -27.96
CA GLU A 43 1.69 -1.17 -27.59
C GLU A 43 3.18 -1.32 -27.22
N VAL A 44 3.44 -2.11 -26.18
CA VAL A 44 4.80 -2.49 -25.79
C VAL A 44 5.24 -3.63 -26.69
N CYS A 45 6.21 -3.36 -27.54
CA CYS A 45 6.71 -4.28 -28.55
C CYS A 45 8.06 -4.85 -28.13
N HIS A 46 8.26 -6.14 -28.40
CA HIS A 46 9.56 -6.77 -28.23
C HIS A 46 10.43 -6.50 -29.46
N ILE A 47 11.68 -6.06 -29.24
CA ILE A 47 12.69 -5.93 -30.29
C ILE A 47 13.08 -7.33 -30.78
N CYS A 48 13.42 -8.23 -29.86
CA CYS A 48 13.55 -9.67 -30.12
C CYS A 48 12.31 -10.39 -29.56
N ALA A 49 11.56 -11.11 -30.40
CA ALA A 49 10.29 -11.70 -30.02
C ALA A 49 10.35 -12.60 -28.77
N GLN A 50 9.22 -12.67 -28.08
CA GLN A 50 9.09 -13.46 -26.86
C GLN A 50 9.13 -14.97 -27.12
N ASN A 51 8.46 -15.43 -28.18
CA ASN A 51 8.23 -16.83 -28.45
C ASN A 51 9.13 -17.35 -29.61
N PRO A 52 9.57 -18.62 -29.55
CA PRO A 52 10.21 -19.27 -30.68
C PRO A 52 9.38 -19.14 -31.96
N GLY A 53 10.04 -18.79 -33.08
CA GLY A 53 9.38 -18.55 -34.37
C GLY A 53 8.79 -17.15 -34.54
N GLY A 54 8.86 -16.29 -33.51
CA GLY A 54 8.51 -14.88 -33.62
C GLY A 54 9.59 -14.03 -34.30
N SER A 55 9.22 -12.80 -34.67
CA SER A 55 10.08 -11.82 -35.32
C SER A 55 11.38 -11.58 -34.54
N ARG A 56 12.52 -11.88 -35.16
CA ARG A 56 13.87 -11.68 -34.57
C ARG A 56 14.09 -12.43 -33.25
N TYR A 57 13.42 -13.57 -33.05
CA TYR A 57 13.61 -14.40 -31.86
C TYR A 57 15.07 -14.80 -31.69
N ASN A 58 15.63 -14.58 -30.50
CA ASN A 58 16.98 -15.02 -30.14
C ASN A 58 16.91 -16.13 -29.07
N PRO A 59 17.32 -17.38 -29.39
CA PRO A 59 17.30 -18.49 -28.43
C PRO A 59 18.31 -18.34 -27.29
N GLN A 60 19.32 -17.47 -27.44
CA GLN A 60 20.33 -17.24 -26.40
C GLN A 60 19.89 -16.21 -25.35
N GLN A 61 18.77 -15.49 -25.57
CA GLN A 61 18.27 -14.54 -24.59
C GLN A 61 17.64 -15.24 -23.39
N THR A 62 18.06 -14.83 -22.19
CA THR A 62 17.42 -15.21 -20.94
C THR A 62 16.01 -14.62 -20.83
N SER A 63 15.20 -15.17 -19.92
CA SER A 63 13.84 -14.66 -19.68
C SER A 63 13.86 -13.22 -19.15
N GLU A 64 14.84 -12.90 -18.31
CA GLU A 64 15.09 -11.56 -17.78
C GLU A 64 15.47 -10.56 -18.88
N GLU A 65 16.37 -10.93 -19.79
CA GLU A 65 16.75 -10.09 -20.93
C GLU A 65 15.59 -9.91 -21.92
N ARG A 66 14.79 -10.95 -22.14
CA ARG A 66 13.64 -10.91 -23.05
C ARG A 66 12.59 -9.89 -22.61
N HIS A 67 12.40 -9.72 -21.30
CA HIS A 67 11.44 -8.79 -20.70
C HIS A 67 12.10 -7.52 -20.13
N SER A 68 13.38 -7.32 -20.41
CA SER A 68 14.15 -6.15 -19.97
C SER A 68 13.71 -4.88 -20.70
N PHE A 69 14.07 -3.74 -20.11
CA PHE A 69 13.80 -2.43 -20.72
C PHE A 69 14.51 -2.27 -22.07
N GLU A 70 15.67 -2.91 -22.21
CA GLU A 70 16.57 -2.86 -23.36
C GLU A 70 15.97 -3.58 -24.57
N ASN A 71 15.19 -4.65 -24.36
CA ASN A 71 14.54 -5.41 -25.41
C ASN A 71 13.12 -4.91 -25.77
N LEU A 72 12.65 -3.82 -25.16
CA LEU A 72 11.28 -3.32 -25.36
C LEU A 72 11.26 -1.91 -25.95
N ILE A 73 10.34 -1.69 -26.89
CA ILE A 73 10.09 -0.40 -27.54
C ILE A 73 8.59 -0.09 -27.57
N LEU A 74 8.21 1.17 -27.41
CA LEU A 74 6.80 1.59 -27.40
C LEU A 74 6.41 2.16 -28.77
N LEU A 75 5.43 1.53 -29.43
CA LEU A 75 4.99 1.90 -30.78
C LEU A 75 3.47 2.01 -30.84
N CYS A 76 2.91 2.73 -31.81
CA CYS A 76 1.48 2.63 -32.11
C CYS A 76 1.15 1.31 -32.81
N ARG A 77 -0.11 0.87 -32.76
CA ARG A 77 -0.59 -0.39 -33.38
C ARG A 77 -0.15 -0.56 -34.84
N ASN A 78 -0.17 0.53 -35.61
CA ASN A 78 0.24 0.52 -37.01
C ASN A 78 1.72 0.17 -37.17
N HIS A 79 2.61 0.84 -36.42
CA HIS A 79 4.04 0.60 -36.52
C HIS A 79 4.45 -0.72 -35.88
N HIS A 80 3.77 -1.16 -34.80
CA HIS A 80 3.95 -2.51 -34.26
C HIS A 80 3.71 -3.58 -35.33
N LYS A 81 2.58 -3.50 -36.03
CA LYS A 81 2.27 -4.43 -37.12
C LYS A 81 3.28 -4.35 -38.27
N VAL A 82 3.75 -3.15 -38.62
CA VAL A 82 4.72 -2.96 -39.72
C VAL A 82 6.08 -3.61 -39.41
N ILE A 83 6.59 -3.46 -38.18
CA ILE A 83 7.91 -3.99 -37.81
C ILE A 83 7.93 -5.52 -37.66
N ASP A 84 6.78 -6.12 -37.40
CA ASP A 84 6.63 -7.57 -37.22
C ASP A 84 6.13 -8.29 -38.47
N ALA A 85 5.79 -7.56 -39.52
CA ALA A 85 5.42 -8.16 -40.81
C ALA A 85 6.62 -8.94 -41.40
N PRO A 86 6.46 -10.23 -41.78
CA PRO A 86 7.53 -11.07 -42.31
C PRO A 86 8.30 -10.44 -43.47
N GLU A 87 7.60 -9.74 -44.35
CA GLU A 87 8.16 -9.03 -45.51
C GLU A 87 9.09 -7.87 -45.12
N ASN A 88 8.97 -7.32 -43.91
CA ASN A 88 9.73 -6.16 -43.46
C ASN A 88 10.86 -6.52 -42.48
N LEU A 89 11.01 -7.78 -42.07
CA LEU A 89 12.02 -8.20 -41.08
C LEU A 89 13.46 -7.86 -41.49
N HIS A 90 13.75 -7.88 -42.79
CA HIS A 90 15.06 -7.50 -43.33
C HIS A 90 15.36 -6.00 -43.19
N ARG A 91 14.34 -5.15 -43.03
CA ARG A 91 14.46 -3.69 -42.87
C ARG A 91 14.50 -3.29 -41.41
N TYR A 92 13.71 -3.97 -40.57
CA TYR A 92 13.59 -3.71 -39.14
C TYR A 92 14.38 -4.77 -38.37
N THR A 93 15.71 -4.68 -38.45
CA THR A 93 16.61 -5.55 -37.69
C THR A 93 16.64 -5.17 -36.21
N VAL A 94 17.22 -6.03 -35.38
CA VAL A 94 17.41 -5.76 -33.94
C VAL A 94 18.20 -4.47 -33.75
N GLU A 95 19.29 -4.30 -34.48
CA GLU A 95 20.17 -3.13 -34.41
C GLU A 95 19.41 -1.85 -34.77
N PHE A 96 18.59 -1.88 -35.83
CA PHE A 96 17.80 -0.74 -36.24
C PHE A 96 16.78 -0.33 -35.16
N LEU A 97 16.06 -1.30 -34.59
CA LEU A 97 15.04 -1.03 -33.56
C LEU A 97 15.67 -0.54 -32.26
N THR A 98 16.84 -1.07 -31.87
CA THR A 98 17.59 -0.58 -30.72
C THR A 98 18.07 0.85 -30.92
N GLN A 99 18.58 1.19 -32.11
CA GLN A 99 18.96 2.57 -32.44
C GLN A 99 17.75 3.51 -32.47
N LEU A 100 16.63 3.04 -33.01
CA LEU A 100 15.38 3.79 -33.06
C LEU A 100 14.89 4.15 -31.66
N LYS A 101 14.85 3.15 -30.75
CA LYS A 101 14.54 3.34 -29.33
C LYS A 101 15.47 4.38 -28.71
N ALA A 102 16.78 4.20 -28.85
CA ALA A 102 17.77 5.09 -28.25
C ALA A 102 17.60 6.55 -28.71
N ARG A 103 17.38 6.78 -30.01
CA ARG A 103 17.15 8.12 -30.56
C ARG A 103 15.87 8.76 -30.01
N HIS A 104 14.79 7.98 -29.90
CA HIS A 104 13.53 8.45 -29.36
C HIS A 104 13.67 8.86 -27.88
N GLU A 105 14.35 8.04 -27.08
CA GLU A 105 14.57 8.32 -25.66
C GLU A 105 15.58 9.46 -25.43
N GLU A 106 16.53 9.66 -26.33
CA GLU A 106 17.43 10.81 -26.29
C GLU A 106 16.67 12.12 -26.51
N ASN A 107 15.64 12.12 -27.37
CA ASN A 107 14.76 13.28 -27.52
C ASN A 107 14.06 13.61 -26.20
N ALA A 108 13.63 12.60 -25.42
CA ALA A 108 13.07 12.82 -24.09
C ALA A 108 14.06 13.47 -23.12
N LYS A 109 15.35 13.15 -23.23
CA LYS A 109 16.42 13.80 -22.43
C LYS A 109 16.74 15.23 -22.89
N LYS A 110 16.52 15.54 -24.17
CA LYS A 110 16.75 16.87 -24.76
C LYS A 110 15.60 17.85 -24.51
N LEU A 111 14.45 17.37 -24.05
CA LEU A 111 13.37 18.24 -23.59
C LEU A 111 13.81 18.97 -22.32
N SER A 112 14.02 20.28 -22.43
CA SER A 112 14.26 21.16 -21.28
C SER A 112 13.02 21.16 -20.35
N PRO A 113 13.18 21.12 -19.02
CA PRO A 113 12.07 21.19 -18.06
C PRO A 113 11.15 22.41 -18.28
N ASP A 114 11.67 23.48 -18.90
CA ASP A 114 10.92 24.72 -19.17
C ASP A 114 9.78 24.61 -20.20
N LYS A 115 9.74 23.56 -21.04
CA LYS A 115 8.70 23.43 -22.09
C LYS A 115 7.49 22.59 -21.69
N PHE A 116 7.52 21.97 -20.52
CA PHE A 116 6.37 21.32 -19.90
C PHE A 116 6.03 22.02 -18.59
N ALA A 117 5.74 23.32 -18.67
CA ALA A 117 4.81 23.91 -17.73
C ALA A 117 3.43 23.28 -18.01
N LEU A 118 3.22 22.06 -17.52
CA LEU A 118 1.87 21.53 -17.32
C LEU A 118 1.18 22.60 -16.49
N SER A 119 0.19 23.27 -17.07
CA SER A 119 -0.53 24.31 -16.34
C SER A 119 -1.03 23.69 -15.03
N GLU A 120 -0.94 24.44 -13.94
CA GLU A 120 -1.46 23.99 -12.64
C GLU A 120 -2.92 23.53 -12.77
N ALA A 121 -3.67 24.13 -13.70
CA ALA A 121 -5.01 23.71 -14.08
C ALA A 121 -5.09 22.29 -14.67
N LEU A 122 -4.15 21.89 -15.54
CA LEU A 122 -4.11 20.53 -16.10
C LEU A 122 -3.69 19.50 -15.04
N VAL A 123 -2.73 19.86 -14.18
CA VAL A 123 -2.30 19.03 -13.04
C VAL A 123 -3.44 18.84 -12.04
N ALA A 124 -4.19 19.91 -11.74
CA ALA A 124 -5.36 19.85 -10.87
C ALA A 124 -6.47 18.97 -11.48
N LYS A 125 -6.71 19.09 -12.79
CA LYS A 125 -7.74 18.29 -13.47
C LYS A 125 -7.36 16.80 -13.54
N LEU A 126 -6.09 16.49 -13.80
CA LEU A 126 -5.57 15.13 -13.76
C LEU A 126 -5.63 14.53 -12.35
N LYS A 127 -5.31 15.32 -11.31
CA LYS A 127 -5.48 14.90 -9.90
C LYS A 127 -6.93 14.54 -9.60
N MET A 128 -7.89 15.41 -9.95
CA MET A 128 -9.32 15.14 -9.76
C MET A 128 -9.80 13.91 -10.54
N THR A 129 -9.31 13.68 -11.77
CA THR A 129 -9.68 12.49 -12.54
C THR A 129 -9.06 11.21 -11.96
N LEU A 130 -7.82 11.27 -11.44
CA LEU A 130 -7.16 10.15 -10.77
C LEU A 130 -7.87 9.78 -9.45
N GLU A 131 -8.35 10.79 -8.73
CA GLU A 131 -9.16 10.63 -7.51
C GLU A 131 -10.53 9.99 -7.81
N SER A 132 -11.10 10.25 -9.00
CA SER A 132 -12.40 9.69 -9.40
C SER A 132 -12.36 8.27 -10.00
N TYR A 133 -11.18 7.74 -10.34
CA TYR A 133 -11.03 6.47 -11.08
C TYR A 133 -10.27 5.37 -10.31
N SER A 134 -10.18 5.46 -8.97
CA SER A 134 -9.76 4.29 -8.20
C SER A 134 -10.87 3.23 -8.19
N PRO A 135 -10.54 1.93 -8.36
CA PRO A 135 -11.48 0.81 -8.19
C PRO A 135 -12.05 0.85 -6.76
N PRO A 136 -13.14 0.12 -6.44
CA PRO A 136 -14.01 0.40 -5.31
C PRO A 136 -13.30 0.09 -3.99
N ASN A 137 -12.49 1.03 -3.52
CA ASN A 137 -12.25 1.21 -2.10
C ASN A 137 -13.57 1.67 -1.51
N VAL A 138 -13.89 1.17 -0.32
CA VAL A 138 -15.08 1.49 0.45
C VAL A 138 -15.04 2.98 0.82
N TYR A 139 -15.36 3.85 -0.13
CA TYR A 139 -15.69 5.24 0.09
C TYR A 139 -17.13 5.26 0.58
N MET A 140 -17.31 5.16 1.89
CA MET A 140 -18.61 5.41 2.49
C MET A 140 -18.79 6.93 2.55
N ASN A 141 -19.57 7.48 1.61
CA ASN A 141 -20.02 8.86 1.71
C ASN A 141 -21.18 8.92 2.72
N PHE A 142 -20.96 9.59 3.83
CA PHE A 142 -21.92 9.77 4.92
C PHE A 142 -22.52 11.18 4.97
N GLN A 143 -22.47 11.95 3.87
CA GLN A 143 -23.16 13.24 3.81
C GLN A 143 -24.67 13.04 4.02
N GLY A 144 -25.21 13.62 5.10
CA GLY A 144 -26.59 13.54 5.54
C GLY A 144 -26.92 12.28 6.36
N ALA A 145 -25.94 11.51 6.81
CA ALA A 145 -26.15 10.29 7.58
C ALA A 145 -26.22 10.60 9.09
N PHE A 146 -27.38 10.36 9.71
CA PHE A 146 -27.53 10.46 11.16
C PHE A 146 -27.18 9.13 11.83
N PHE A 147 -26.11 9.11 12.62
CA PHE A 147 -25.70 7.95 13.40
C PHE A 147 -26.19 8.08 14.83
N LYS A 148 -27.08 7.18 15.24
CA LYS A 148 -27.55 7.08 16.62
C LYS A 148 -27.02 5.80 17.24
N ALA A 149 -26.12 5.97 18.21
CA ALA A 149 -25.57 4.88 19.00
C ALA A 149 -26.19 4.82 20.41
N GLY A 150 -26.76 5.91 20.91
CA GLY A 150 -27.43 5.96 22.21
C GLY A 150 -28.79 5.26 22.27
N GLY A 151 -29.11 4.66 23.42
CA GLY A 151 -30.40 4.03 23.69
C GLY A 151 -31.53 5.04 23.97
N ASP A 152 -32.77 4.70 23.63
CA ASP A 152 -33.94 5.60 23.65
C ASP A 152 -34.63 5.80 25.02
N GLY A 153 -34.07 5.25 26.10
CA GLY A 153 -34.65 5.28 27.44
C GLY A 153 -35.80 4.30 27.65
N GLY A 154 -36.06 3.92 28.91
CA GLY A 154 -37.10 2.97 29.30
C GLY A 154 -38.50 3.59 29.37
N TYR A 155 -39.53 2.74 29.32
CA TYR A 155 -40.92 3.12 29.59
C TYR A 155 -41.25 2.97 31.08
N LEU A 156 -42.46 3.40 31.49
CA LEU A 156 -42.90 3.41 32.89
C LEU A 156 -42.85 1.99 33.51
N GLY A 157 -41.92 1.79 34.44
CA GLY A 157 -41.67 0.50 35.10
C GLY A 157 -40.72 -0.46 34.36
N GLY A 158 -40.10 -0.01 33.26
CA GLY A 158 -39.08 -0.77 32.53
C GLY A 158 -37.68 -0.18 32.71
N ASP A 159 -36.68 -1.05 32.68
CA ASP A 159 -35.26 -0.65 32.68
C ASP A 159 -34.89 -0.01 31.33
N GLY A 160 -33.96 0.95 31.35
CA GLY A 160 -33.41 1.56 30.15
C GLY A 160 -32.56 0.58 29.35
N GLY A 161 -32.61 0.65 28.02
CA GLY A 161 -31.81 -0.21 27.14
C GLY A 161 -30.34 0.19 27.09
N ASP A 162 -29.47 -0.81 26.91
CA ASP A 162 -28.03 -0.60 26.67
C ASP A 162 -27.79 0.16 25.36
N GLY A 163 -26.80 1.05 25.36
CA GLY A 163 -26.37 1.75 24.16
C GLY A 163 -25.71 0.80 23.15
N GLY A 164 -25.78 1.17 21.87
CA GLY A 164 -25.15 0.44 20.77
C GLY A 164 -23.71 0.89 20.48
N VAL A 165 -22.96 0.03 19.79
CA VAL A 165 -21.63 0.35 19.24
C VAL A 165 -21.73 0.44 17.73
N ILE A 166 -21.32 1.58 17.16
CA ILE A 166 -21.20 1.75 15.71
C ILE A 166 -19.72 1.68 15.35
N ASN A 167 -19.33 0.66 14.59
CA ASN A 167 -17.98 0.50 14.05
C ASN A 167 -17.96 0.92 12.58
N ILE A 168 -17.29 2.03 12.29
CA ILE A 168 -17.12 2.53 10.94
C ILE A 168 -15.74 2.11 10.45
N VAL A 169 -15.70 1.33 9.36
CA VAL A 169 -14.45 0.88 8.74
C VAL A 169 -14.10 1.81 7.58
N GLY A 170 -12.95 2.47 7.65
CA GLY A 170 -12.44 3.36 6.58
C GLY A 170 -12.07 4.76 7.06
N VAL A 171 -11.85 5.67 6.09
CA VAL A 171 -11.44 7.06 6.34
C VAL A 171 -12.59 7.99 5.94
N THR A 172 -13.01 8.84 6.87
CA THR A 172 -13.89 9.97 6.56
C THR A 172 -13.07 11.10 5.92
N PRO A 173 -13.58 11.80 4.89
CA PRO A 173 -12.88 12.95 4.31
C PRO A 173 -12.56 14.00 5.39
N SER A 174 -11.45 14.71 5.20
CA SER A 174 -11.10 15.87 6.04
C SER A 174 -12.26 16.88 6.05
N GLY A 175 -12.86 17.12 7.23
CA GLY A 175 -14.00 18.01 7.43
C GLY A 175 -15.33 17.32 7.78
N PHE A 176 -15.33 16.01 8.05
CA PHE A 176 -16.52 15.32 8.55
C PHE A 176 -16.85 15.79 9.98
N HIS A 177 -17.93 16.56 10.11
CA HIS A 177 -18.48 17.11 11.35
C HIS A 177 -20.01 16.90 11.41
N GLU A 178 -20.51 15.76 10.94
CA GLU A 178 -21.93 15.46 11.19
C GLU A 178 -22.13 15.00 12.64
N PRO A 179 -23.24 15.41 13.29
CA PRO A 179 -23.48 15.10 14.70
C PRO A 179 -23.70 13.60 14.86
N ILE A 180 -22.78 12.96 15.56
CA ILE A 180 -22.94 11.59 16.04
C ILE A 180 -23.62 11.68 17.40
N ASP A 181 -24.84 11.17 17.50
CA ASP A 181 -25.56 11.10 18.77
C ASP A 181 -25.19 9.80 19.50
N ALA A 182 -24.22 9.93 20.39
CA ALA A 182 -23.74 8.89 21.29
C ALA A 182 -24.35 9.03 22.70
N ASP A 183 -25.17 10.05 22.94
CA ASP A 183 -25.72 10.30 24.27
C ASP A 183 -26.91 9.37 24.53
N GLY A 184 -27.03 8.91 25.78
CA GLY A 184 -28.17 8.13 26.22
C GLY A 184 -29.41 9.02 26.37
N GLY A 185 -30.55 8.59 25.82
CA GLY A 185 -31.81 9.34 25.91
C GLY A 185 -32.41 9.33 27.32
N ASP A 186 -33.16 10.38 27.65
CA ASP A 186 -33.90 10.47 28.91
C ASP A 186 -35.00 9.39 29.00
N GLY A 187 -35.32 8.95 30.23
CA GLY A 187 -36.43 8.03 30.47
C GLY A 187 -37.76 8.67 30.04
N GLN A 188 -38.58 7.92 29.28
CA GLN A 188 -39.78 8.49 28.64
C GLN A 188 -40.97 8.67 29.61
N ALA A 189 -40.76 8.41 30.91
CA ALA A 189 -41.77 8.47 31.94
C ALA A 189 -41.16 8.77 33.33
N LEU A 190 -41.97 9.34 34.23
CA LEU A 190 -41.61 9.55 35.64
C LEU A 190 -41.25 8.22 36.32
N GLY A 191 -39.99 8.09 36.74
CA GLY A 191 -39.45 6.90 37.38
C GLY A 191 -38.86 5.85 36.42
N ALA A 192 -38.80 6.12 35.11
CA ALA A 192 -38.13 5.24 34.14
C ALA A 192 -36.61 5.52 34.08
N GLY A 193 -35.82 4.46 33.82
CA GLY A 193 -34.37 4.57 33.63
C GLY A 193 -34.01 5.22 32.29
N GLY A 194 -32.94 6.03 32.29
CA GLY A 194 -32.36 6.59 31.06
C GLY A 194 -31.70 5.51 30.19
N GLY A 195 -31.54 5.79 28.90
CA GLY A 195 -30.84 4.92 27.96
C GLY A 195 -29.33 4.98 28.16
N GLY A 196 -28.63 3.88 27.88
CA GLY A 196 -27.17 3.85 27.88
C GLY A 196 -26.58 4.70 26.74
N GLY A 197 -25.48 5.40 27.01
CA GLY A 197 -24.68 6.05 25.97
C GLY A 197 -24.03 5.03 25.03
N GLY A 198 -23.85 5.42 23.77
CA GLY A 198 -23.19 4.63 22.73
C GLY A 198 -21.73 5.00 22.54
N VAL A 199 -21.01 4.20 21.76
CA VAL A 199 -19.62 4.49 21.36
C VAL A 199 -19.50 4.35 19.85
N VAL A 200 -18.85 5.33 19.21
CA VAL A 200 -18.48 5.24 17.80
C VAL A 200 -16.97 5.12 17.67
N SER A 201 -16.53 4.08 16.98
CA SER A 201 -15.12 3.83 16.72
C SER A 201 -14.84 3.76 15.22
N TYR A 202 -13.76 4.40 14.80
CA TYR A 202 -13.21 4.26 13.45
C TYR A 202 -12.09 3.25 13.51
N THR A 203 -12.18 2.19 12.69
CA THR A 203 -11.18 1.12 12.67
C THR A 203 -10.66 0.89 11.25
N GLY A 204 -9.37 0.56 11.14
CA GLY A 204 -8.78 0.23 9.86
C GLY A 204 -9.35 -1.06 9.29
N ARG A 205 -9.36 -1.19 7.96
CA ARG A 205 -9.65 -2.49 7.32
C ARG A 205 -8.40 -3.37 7.37
N SER A 206 -8.58 -4.69 7.33
CA SER A 206 -7.48 -5.60 7.06
C SER A 206 -6.88 -5.33 5.67
N ALA A 207 -5.58 -5.51 5.54
CA ALA A 207 -4.89 -5.45 4.26
C ALA A 207 -5.32 -6.61 3.36
N ASP A 208 -5.28 -6.38 2.06
CA ASP A 208 -5.46 -7.40 1.04
C ASP A 208 -4.18 -7.61 0.22
N ILE A 209 -4.21 -8.54 -0.73
CA ILE A 209 -3.07 -8.82 -1.62
C ILE A 209 -2.69 -7.60 -2.46
N THR A 210 -3.68 -6.74 -2.80
CA THR A 210 -3.48 -5.52 -3.58
C THR A 210 -2.64 -4.51 -2.79
N ASP A 211 -2.84 -4.40 -1.48
CA ASP A 211 -2.04 -3.52 -0.63
C ASP A 211 -0.57 -3.97 -0.61
N ILE A 212 -0.32 -5.28 -0.56
CA ILE A 212 1.04 -5.86 -0.63
C ILE A 212 1.68 -5.60 -2.00
N ASP A 213 0.93 -5.81 -3.08
CA ASP A 213 1.39 -5.54 -4.45
C ASP A 213 1.67 -4.04 -4.67
N ASN A 214 0.91 -3.18 -3.99
CA ASN A 214 1.16 -1.74 -3.92
C ASN A 214 2.35 -1.37 -3.03
N GLY A 215 3.00 -2.34 -2.40
CA GLY A 215 4.24 -2.16 -1.67
C GLY A 215 4.09 -2.00 -0.16
N LEU A 216 2.93 -2.37 0.41
CA LEU A 216 2.79 -2.54 1.86
C LEU A 216 3.77 -3.62 2.35
N LYS A 217 4.72 -3.22 3.19
CA LYS A 217 5.63 -4.14 3.86
C LYS A 217 6.21 -3.52 5.12
N VAL A 218 6.77 -4.36 5.99
CA VAL A 218 7.59 -3.89 7.10
C VAL A 218 9.05 -3.96 6.69
N SER A 219 9.69 -2.79 6.60
CA SER A 219 11.09 -2.67 6.20
C SER A 219 12.07 -2.96 7.33
N SER A 220 11.67 -2.75 8.58
CA SER A 220 12.48 -3.00 9.77
C SER A 220 11.59 -3.23 10.99
N ILE A 221 12.02 -4.16 11.85
CA ILE A 221 11.39 -4.50 13.12
C ILE A 221 12.48 -4.81 14.15
N PHE A 222 12.40 -4.21 15.34
CA PHE A 222 13.31 -4.48 16.44
C PHE A 222 12.78 -3.94 17.77
N LEU A 223 13.22 -4.55 18.87
CA LEU A 223 12.92 -4.11 20.23
C LEU A 223 13.91 -3.03 20.71
N VAL A 224 13.46 -2.15 21.61
CA VAL A 224 14.23 -1.00 22.13
C VAL A 224 13.97 -0.74 23.61
N ASP A 225 14.92 -0.15 24.35
CA ASP A 225 14.67 0.29 25.74
C ASP A 225 13.77 1.52 25.77
N ALA A 226 14.10 2.50 24.92
CA ALA A 226 13.33 3.71 24.76
C ALA A 226 13.47 4.25 23.35
N VAL A 227 12.42 4.91 22.88
CA VAL A 227 12.39 5.53 21.56
C VAL A 227 11.63 6.83 21.63
N ARG A 228 12.12 7.83 20.90
CA ARG A 228 11.48 9.13 20.74
C ARG A 228 11.45 9.50 19.28
N GLU A 229 10.28 9.84 18.76
CA GLU A 229 10.15 10.46 17.46
C GLU A 229 10.27 11.99 17.62
N LEU A 230 11.10 12.62 16.81
CA LEU A 230 11.18 14.08 16.71
C LEU A 230 11.42 14.49 15.27
N GLN A 231 10.48 15.25 14.69
CA GLN A 231 10.56 15.75 13.31
C GLN A 231 10.77 14.63 12.27
N GLY A 232 10.13 13.47 12.46
CA GLY A 232 10.23 12.33 11.55
C GLY A 232 11.52 11.50 11.69
N LEU A 233 12.39 11.82 12.66
CA LEU A 233 13.55 11.01 13.02
C LEU A 233 13.27 10.22 14.29
N LEU A 234 13.64 8.94 14.28
CA LEU A 234 13.59 8.06 15.44
C LEU A 234 14.91 8.11 16.21
N TYR A 235 14.86 8.58 17.45
CA TYR A 235 15.94 8.51 18.41
C TYR A 235 15.73 7.26 19.25
N VAL A 236 16.61 6.27 19.06
CA VAL A 236 16.54 4.97 19.75
C VAL A 236 17.63 4.92 20.81
N LEU A 237 17.25 4.53 22.03
CA LEU A 237 18.16 4.23 23.12
C LEU A 237 18.07 2.73 23.41
N GLY A 238 19.16 2.00 23.14
CA GLY A 238 19.20 0.54 23.30
C GLY A 238 18.27 -0.20 22.32
N GLY A 239 18.67 -1.36 21.83
CA GLY A 239 17.77 -2.17 21.01
C GLY A 239 18.45 -3.20 20.11
N GLY A 240 17.64 -3.87 19.29
CA GLY A 240 18.09 -4.94 18.42
C GLY A 240 18.46 -6.22 19.18
N TRP A 241 17.81 -6.47 20.32
CA TRP A 241 18.10 -7.64 21.13
C TRP A 241 17.60 -8.91 20.48
N GLU A 242 18.44 -9.94 20.55
CA GLU A 242 18.06 -11.31 20.19
C GLU A 242 17.58 -12.10 21.42
N TRP A 243 17.89 -11.60 22.63
CA TRP A 243 17.51 -12.19 23.91
C TRP A 243 17.35 -11.14 24.99
N CYS A 244 16.54 -11.42 26.01
CA CYS A 244 16.49 -10.63 27.25
C CYS A 244 16.32 -11.53 28.47
N THR A 245 16.83 -11.08 29.62
CA THR A 245 16.73 -11.80 30.88
C THR A 245 15.50 -11.35 31.68
N VAL A 246 14.78 -12.31 32.26
CA VAL A 246 13.64 -12.10 33.15
C VAL A 246 13.99 -12.51 34.57
N PRO A 247 13.58 -11.75 35.60
CA PRO A 247 13.99 -12.01 36.98
C PRO A 247 13.28 -13.23 37.60
N SER A 248 12.06 -13.53 37.15
CA SER A 248 11.26 -14.66 37.63
C SER A 248 10.23 -15.05 36.58
N LEU A 249 9.60 -16.20 36.75
CA LEU A 249 8.44 -16.61 35.97
C LEU A 249 7.25 -16.88 36.92
N PRO A 250 6.02 -16.45 36.59
CA PRO A 250 5.67 -15.57 35.47
C PRO A 250 6.16 -14.13 35.71
N CYS A 251 6.34 -13.36 34.63
CA CYS A 251 6.70 -11.94 34.70
C CYS A 251 5.97 -11.12 33.63
N ASN A 252 5.38 -9.99 34.04
CA ASN A 252 4.78 -9.04 33.13
C ASN A 252 5.83 -8.04 32.66
N LEU A 253 6.03 -7.96 31.35
CA LEU A 253 6.96 -7.04 30.70
C LEU A 253 6.21 -6.12 29.75
N GLN A 254 6.72 -4.90 29.61
CA GLN A 254 6.35 -4.01 28.52
C GLN A 254 7.50 -3.96 27.53
N LEU A 255 7.30 -4.52 26.36
CA LEU A 255 8.27 -4.52 25.27
C LEU A 255 7.97 -3.33 24.34
N ASN A 256 8.95 -2.47 24.11
CA ASN A 256 8.82 -1.42 23.10
C ASN A 256 9.27 -1.99 21.75
N LEU A 257 8.32 -2.12 20.82
CA LEU A 257 8.58 -2.59 19.46
C LEU A 257 8.56 -1.42 18.49
N VAL A 258 9.61 -1.28 17.71
CA VAL A 258 9.66 -0.33 16.59
C VAL A 258 9.45 -1.10 15.29
N CYS A 259 8.47 -0.66 14.51
CA CYS A 259 8.18 -1.16 13.17
C CYS A 259 8.21 -0.02 12.16
N ILE A 260 8.91 -0.19 11.05
CA ILE A 260 8.93 0.79 9.96
C ILE A 260 8.11 0.25 8.78
N PHE A 261 6.89 0.75 8.63
CA PHE A 261 6.01 0.39 7.53
C PHE A 261 6.34 1.20 6.29
N GLU A 262 6.53 0.52 5.16
CA GLU A 262 6.54 1.12 3.83
C GLU A 262 5.19 0.84 3.17
N THR A 263 4.54 1.86 2.64
CA THR A 263 3.20 1.70 2.01
C THR A 263 3.21 1.92 0.51
N GLY A 264 4.39 2.16 -0.09
CA GLY A 264 4.56 2.27 -1.54
C GLY A 264 3.50 3.16 -2.23
N SER A 265 2.74 2.56 -3.13
CA SER A 265 1.63 3.17 -3.88
C SER A 265 0.24 2.84 -3.31
N VAL A 266 0.14 2.34 -2.07
CA VAL A 266 -1.16 2.12 -1.42
C VAL A 266 -1.93 3.45 -1.43
N PRO A 267 -3.23 3.46 -1.79
CA PRO A 267 -4.00 4.69 -1.95
C PRO A 267 -3.95 5.58 -0.71
N ILE A 268 -3.89 6.89 -0.93
CA ILE A 268 -4.04 7.87 0.15
C ILE A 268 -5.47 7.79 0.73
N ASN A 269 -5.64 8.22 1.97
CA ASN A 269 -6.88 8.05 2.75
C ASN A 269 -7.27 6.57 2.92
N THR A 270 -6.28 5.68 2.99
CA THR A 270 -6.46 4.30 3.41
C THR A 270 -6.05 4.17 4.87
N MET A 271 -6.85 3.45 5.65
CA MET A 271 -6.53 3.08 7.03
C MET A 271 -6.47 1.57 7.13
N LEU A 272 -5.28 1.05 7.43
CA LEU A 272 -5.02 -0.38 7.53
C LEU A 272 -4.86 -0.78 9.00
N ARG A 273 -5.59 -1.78 9.43
CA ARG A 273 -5.44 -2.35 10.76
C ARG A 273 -4.24 -3.29 10.79
N ILE A 274 -3.28 -3.00 11.66
CA ILE A 274 -2.09 -3.82 11.89
C ILE A 274 -2.21 -4.51 13.24
N ASP A 275 -2.23 -5.82 13.23
CA ASP A 275 -2.36 -6.66 14.41
C ASP A 275 -0.97 -7.13 14.89
N TYR A 276 -0.76 -7.07 16.20
CA TYR A 276 0.45 -7.51 16.87
C TYR A 276 0.09 -8.70 17.75
N SER A 277 0.63 -9.85 17.40
CA SER A 277 0.47 -11.08 18.18
C SER A 277 1.82 -11.61 18.62
N ILE A 278 1.82 -12.39 19.69
CA ILE A 278 3.00 -13.11 20.15
C ILE A 278 2.69 -14.59 20.20
N GLU A 279 3.64 -15.40 19.77
CA GLU A 279 3.62 -16.85 19.87
C GLU A 279 4.63 -17.29 20.93
N ASP A 280 4.16 -18.09 21.88
CA ASP A 280 4.99 -18.70 22.91
C ASP A 280 5.79 -19.89 22.32
N PRO A 281 6.79 -20.43 23.06
CA PRO A 281 7.56 -21.60 22.62
C PRO A 281 6.73 -22.88 22.44
N GLU A 282 5.53 -22.94 23.02
CA GLU A 282 4.60 -24.07 22.89
C GLU A 282 3.70 -23.94 21.64
N GLY A 283 3.75 -22.80 20.95
CA GLY A 283 2.99 -22.50 19.73
C GLY A 283 1.66 -21.79 19.97
N HIS A 284 1.32 -21.40 21.20
CA HIS A 284 0.13 -20.61 21.47
C HIS A 284 0.35 -19.17 21.01
N THR A 285 -0.50 -18.71 20.09
CA THR A 285 -0.48 -17.33 19.61
C THR A 285 -1.56 -16.50 20.32
N THR A 286 -1.18 -15.37 20.90
CA THR A 286 -2.10 -14.41 21.54
C THR A 286 -2.02 -13.06 20.84
N LEU A 287 -3.18 -12.49 20.46
CA LEU A 287 -3.28 -11.12 19.98
C LEU A 287 -3.10 -10.17 21.17
N ILE A 288 -2.10 -9.29 21.09
CA ILE A 288 -1.77 -8.35 22.18
C ILE A 288 -2.42 -7.00 21.93
N SER A 289 -2.24 -6.46 20.73
CA SER A 289 -2.71 -5.12 20.37
C SER A 289 -2.88 -4.98 18.87
N TYR A 290 -3.51 -3.88 18.47
CA TYR A 290 -3.57 -3.47 17.07
C TYR A 290 -3.25 -1.98 16.95
N TYR A 291 -2.83 -1.57 15.76
CA TYR A 291 -2.55 -0.19 15.40
C TYR A 291 -3.16 0.12 14.04
N ASP A 292 -3.90 1.22 13.95
CA ASP A 292 -4.47 1.68 12.69
C ASP A 292 -3.48 2.59 11.94
N LEU A 293 -2.88 2.06 10.88
CA LEU A 293 -1.94 2.75 10.02
C LEU A 293 -2.71 3.64 9.03
N SER A 294 -2.70 4.95 9.27
CA SER A 294 -3.34 5.94 8.41
C SER A 294 -2.40 6.48 7.33
N ILE A 295 -2.76 6.29 6.06
CA ILE A 295 -1.96 6.68 4.89
C ILE A 295 -2.48 8.01 4.36
N GLN A 296 -1.87 9.11 4.81
CA GLN A 296 -2.33 10.48 4.47
C GLN A 296 -1.37 11.25 3.55
N SER A 297 -0.15 10.76 3.34
CA SER A 297 0.88 11.48 2.58
C SER A 297 0.91 11.06 1.11
N ASN A 298 1.10 12.03 0.21
CA ASN A 298 1.34 11.77 -1.22
C ASN A 298 2.84 11.79 -1.60
N SER A 299 3.74 11.62 -0.63
CA SER A 299 5.18 11.56 -0.90
C SER A 299 5.55 10.33 -1.75
N GLN A 300 6.64 10.44 -2.51
CA GLN A 300 7.18 9.33 -3.31
C GLN A 300 7.71 8.17 -2.43
N ILE A 301 8.25 8.49 -1.26
CA ILE A 301 8.66 7.52 -0.24
C ILE A 301 7.72 7.72 0.95
N ARG A 302 6.99 6.66 1.30
CA ARG A 302 6.02 6.66 2.39
C ARG A 302 6.48 5.65 3.44
N ARG A 303 7.15 6.17 4.47
CA ARG A 303 7.65 5.40 5.62
C ARG A 303 6.96 5.90 6.87
N TYR A 304 6.37 4.97 7.58
CA TYR A 304 5.65 5.23 8.83
C TYR A 304 6.37 4.47 9.94
N PRO A 305 7.21 5.17 10.72
CA PRO A 305 7.72 4.60 11.96
C PRO A 305 6.57 4.50 12.95
N VAL A 306 6.33 3.30 13.46
CA VAL A 306 5.31 3.01 14.48
C VAL A 306 6.02 2.40 15.68
N ILE A 307 5.71 2.96 16.84
CA ILE A 307 6.18 2.48 18.14
C ILE A 307 4.98 1.85 18.82
N ASN A 308 5.08 0.58 19.17
CA ASN A 308 4.02 -0.13 19.88
C ASN A 308 4.53 -0.68 21.22
N LEU A 309 3.74 -0.48 22.26
CA LEU A 309 3.97 -1.01 23.60
C LEU A 309 3.25 -2.34 23.70
N LEU A 310 4.00 -3.43 23.79
CA LEU A 310 3.45 -4.77 23.90
C LEU A 310 3.50 -5.21 25.37
N PRO A 311 2.36 -5.20 26.10
CA PRO A 311 2.26 -5.86 27.39
C PRO A 311 2.27 -7.37 27.16
N VAL A 312 3.28 -8.06 27.70
CA VAL A 312 3.43 -9.51 27.55
C VAL A 312 3.65 -10.15 28.91
N GLU A 313 2.89 -11.21 29.19
CA GLU A 313 3.12 -12.09 30.32
C GLU A 313 4.03 -13.25 29.90
N ILE A 314 5.27 -13.25 30.37
CA ILE A 314 6.23 -14.32 30.12
C ILE A 314 6.05 -15.40 31.18
N ASN A 315 5.53 -16.55 30.76
CA ASN A 315 5.25 -17.71 31.62
C ASN A 315 6.33 -18.80 31.51
N CYS A 316 7.11 -18.83 30.43
CA CYS A 316 8.19 -19.79 30.19
C CYS A 316 9.39 -19.15 29.50
N VAL A 317 10.57 -19.72 29.73
CA VAL A 317 11.80 -19.38 29.00
C VAL A 317 11.82 -20.06 27.62
N GLY A 318 12.49 -19.43 26.66
CA GLY A 318 12.61 -19.96 25.30
C GLY A 318 12.50 -18.86 24.25
N VAL A 319 12.40 -19.27 22.99
CA VAL A 319 12.26 -18.35 21.85
C VAL A 319 10.78 -18.06 21.62
N TRP A 320 10.39 -16.81 21.80
CA TRP A 320 9.07 -16.30 21.50
C TRP A 320 9.10 -15.57 20.16
N CYS A 321 7.97 -15.59 19.44
CA CYS A 321 7.87 -15.00 18.10
C CYS A 321 6.81 -13.91 18.09
N ILE A 322 7.24 -12.66 17.93
CA ILE A 322 6.37 -11.52 17.70
C ILE A 322 5.98 -11.50 16.22
N LYS A 323 4.68 -11.59 15.93
CA LYS A 323 4.12 -11.57 14.59
C LYS A 323 3.36 -10.28 14.38
N VAL A 324 3.71 -9.59 13.30
CA VAL A 324 2.96 -8.43 12.80
C VAL A 324 2.21 -8.85 11.56
N SER A 325 0.90 -8.71 11.59
CA SER A 325 -0.01 -9.09 10.50
C SER A 325 -1.04 -7.99 10.26
N SER A 326 -1.80 -8.12 9.18
CA SER A 326 -2.99 -7.31 8.94
C SER A 326 -4.09 -8.26 8.50
N GLY A 327 -5.03 -8.57 9.40
CA GLY A 327 -5.95 -9.69 9.20
C GLY A 327 -5.20 -11.01 8.98
N GLU A 328 -5.49 -11.71 7.89
CA GLU A 328 -4.87 -13.00 7.56
C GLU A 328 -3.48 -12.87 6.92
N ILE A 329 -3.04 -11.65 6.56
CA ILE A 329 -1.78 -11.44 5.85
C ILE A 329 -0.63 -11.25 6.85
N PRO A 330 0.37 -12.16 6.89
CA PRO A 330 1.55 -11.96 7.70
C PRO A 330 2.49 -10.94 7.05
N LEU A 331 2.89 -9.91 7.78
CA LEU A 331 3.79 -8.87 7.28
C LEU A 331 5.24 -9.13 7.68
N VAL A 332 5.49 -9.42 8.95
CA VAL A 332 6.83 -9.74 9.45
C VAL A 332 6.77 -10.55 10.75
N LYS A 333 7.84 -11.28 11.05
CA LYS A 333 8.05 -11.98 12.31
C LYS A 333 9.38 -11.53 12.93
N HIS A 334 9.43 -11.42 14.25
CA HIS A 334 10.63 -11.10 15.02
C HIS A 334 10.73 -12.03 16.22
N ASN A 335 11.85 -12.75 16.31
CA ASN A 335 12.08 -13.71 17.39
C ASN A 335 12.89 -13.04 18.51
N ILE A 336 12.52 -13.33 19.76
CA ILE A 336 13.29 -12.95 20.95
C ILE A 336 13.34 -14.11 21.92
N GLU A 337 14.53 -14.37 22.47
CA GLU A 337 14.73 -15.41 23.49
C GLU A 337 14.62 -14.82 24.91
N PHE A 338 13.69 -15.32 25.71
CA PHE A 338 13.61 -15.00 27.14
C PHE A 338 14.41 -16.00 27.95
N ARG A 339 15.36 -15.51 28.75
CA ARG A 339 16.21 -16.30 29.65
C ARG A 339 15.91 -15.93 31.09
N LEU A 340 15.99 -16.88 32.02
CA LEU A 340 15.98 -16.55 33.44
C LEU A 340 17.30 -15.86 33.79
N ALA A 341 17.22 -14.76 34.55
CA ALA A 341 18.38 -14.21 35.21
C ALA A 341 18.82 -15.23 36.26
N ASN A 342 19.83 -16.04 35.94
CA ASN A 342 20.49 -16.88 36.94
C ASN A 342 21.21 -15.96 37.94
N ASP A 343 21.08 -16.25 39.24
CA ASP A 343 21.86 -15.64 40.34
C ASP A 343 23.36 -15.56 40.03
#